data_AF-A0A6N4XWH8-F1
#
_entry.id   AF-A0A6N4XWH8-F1
#
_cell.length_a   1.000
_cell.length_b   1.000
_cell.length_c   1.000
_cell.angle_alpha   90.00
_cell.angle_beta   90.00
_cell.angle_gamma   90.00
#
_symmetry.space_group_name_H-M   'P 1'
#
loop_
_entity.id
_entity.type
_entity.pdbx_description
1 polymer ?
#
loop_
_entity_poly.entity_id
_entity_poly.type
_entity_poly.pdbx_seq_one_letter_code
_entity_poly.pdbx_strand_id
1 'polypeptide(L)'
;MEKEISKAEFKSAMTKLILKAWTDEDFKTSLQKNPNEALHSLGIPIPNNVNFSVLFNTEDTFNIVIPAKPTSSEIRESDFLTASAQLAAHEQLVLPTILVRN
;
A
#
# COMPACT_ATOMS: atom_id res chain seq x y z
N MET A 1 -19.95 -9.25 -11.64
CA MET A 1 -19.19 -8.31 -12.48
C MET A 1 -18.36 -7.48 -11.53
N GLU A 2 -17.07 -7.82 -11.37
CA GLU A 2 -16.16 -7.05 -10.51
C GLU A 2 -16.02 -5.65 -11.11
N LYS A 3 -16.35 -4.62 -10.33
CA LYS A 3 -16.24 -3.24 -10.78
C LYS A 3 -14.77 -2.88 -10.84
N GLU A 4 -14.23 -2.80 -12.06
CA GLU A 4 -12.88 -2.30 -12.29
C GLU A 4 -12.86 -0.81 -11.94
N ILE A 5 -12.15 -0.45 -10.87
CA ILE A 5 -11.98 0.95 -10.46
C ILE A 5 -10.88 1.57 -11.31
N SER A 6 -11.13 2.76 -11.85
CA SER A 6 -10.11 3.47 -12.62
C SER A 6 -8.94 3.92 -11.74
N LYS A 7 -7.74 4.05 -12.32
CA LYS A 7 -6.53 4.52 -11.60
C LYS A 7 -6.77 5.85 -10.86
N ALA A 8 -7.58 6.75 -11.44
CA ALA A 8 -7.90 8.05 -10.86
C ALA A 8 -8.80 7.93 -9.62
N GLU A 9 -9.83 7.09 -9.68
CA GLU A 9 -10.74 6.84 -8.56
C GLU A 9 -10.01 6.15 -7.40
N PHE A 10 -9.16 5.17 -7.70
CA PHE A 10 -8.35 4.50 -6.70
C PHE A 10 -7.41 5.49 -5.99
N LYS A 11 -6.72 6.36 -6.75
CA LYS A 11 -5.87 7.41 -6.19
C LYS A 11 -6.65 8.33 -5.25
N SER A 12 -7.85 8.77 -5.65
CA SER A 12 -8.69 9.63 -4.81
C SER A 12 -9.11 8.94 -3.51
N ALA A 13 -9.52 7.68 -3.58
CA ALA A 13 -9.90 6.90 -2.40
C ALA A 13 -8.71 6.73 -1.42
N MET A 14 -7.51 6.46 -1.95
CA MET A 14 -6.30 6.38 -1.13
C MET A 14 -5.90 7.73 -0.50
N THR A 15 -6.08 8.85 -1.20
CA THR A 15 -5.86 10.17 -0.59
C THR A 15 -6.80 10.41 0.59
N LYS A 16 -8.08 10.03 0.48
CA LYS A 16 -9.05 10.15 1.57
C LYS A 16 -8.67 9.26 2.76
N LEU A 17 -8.23 8.03 2.49
CA LEU A 17 -7.71 7.12 3.52
C LEU A 17 -6.58 7.76 4.32
N ILE A 18 -5.56 8.28 3.62
CA ILE A 18 -4.40 8.91 4.25
C ILE A 18 -4.83 10.11 5.11
N LEU A 19 -5.64 11.01 4.55
CA LEU A 19 -6.12 12.19 5.28
C LEU A 19 -6.89 11.81 6.54
N LYS A 20 -7.80 10.83 6.45
CA LYS A 20 -8.56 10.36 7.60
C LYS A 20 -7.65 9.70 8.64
N ALA A 21 -6.68 8.91 8.21
CA ALA A 21 -5.71 8.29 9.11
C ALA A 21 -4.82 9.29 9.85
N TRP A 22 -4.60 10.49 9.31
CA TRP A 22 -3.87 11.56 10.00
C TRP A 22 -4.72 12.40 10.94
N THR A 23 -6.02 12.54 10.69
CA THR A 23 -6.89 13.45 11.44
C THR A 23 -7.81 12.76 12.45
N ASP A 24 -7.94 11.44 12.38
CA ASP A 24 -8.85 10.62 13.18
C ASP A 24 -8.07 9.44 13.79
N GLU A 25 -7.71 9.58 15.07
CA GLU A 25 -6.91 8.57 15.80
C GLU A 25 -7.68 7.26 16.03
N ASP A 26 -9.02 7.32 16.17
CA ASP A 26 -9.86 6.12 16.27
C ASP A 26 -9.85 5.36 14.95
N PHE A 27 -9.98 6.07 13.83
CA PHE A 27 -9.87 5.47 12.51
C PHE A 27 -8.48 4.90 12.25
N LYS A 28 -7.41 5.61 12.62
CA LYS A 28 -6.02 5.10 12.51
C LYS A 28 -5.84 3.80 13.28
N THR A 29 -6.32 3.75 14.53
CA THR A 29 -6.27 2.54 15.35
C THR A 29 -7.07 1.41 14.71
N SER A 30 -8.26 1.71 14.18
CA SER A 30 -9.10 0.75 13.45
C SER A 30 -8.43 0.25 12.16
N LEU A 31 -7.78 1.14 11.41
CA LEU A 31 -7.10 0.82 10.16
C LEU A 31 -5.90 -0.10 10.39
N GLN A 32 -5.17 0.06 11.50
CA GLN A 32 -4.08 -0.85 11.87
C GLN A 32 -4.59 -2.22 12.34
N LYS A 33 -5.72 -2.27 13.06
CA LYS A 33 -6.26 -3.53 13.60
C LYS A 33 -7.05 -4.33 12.57
N ASN A 34 -7.94 -3.64 11.84
CA ASN A 34 -8.92 -4.21 10.90
C ASN A 34 -8.90 -3.43 9.57
N PRO A 35 -7.83 -3.55 8.77
CA PRO A 35 -7.68 -2.77 7.55
C PRO A 35 -8.78 -3.03 6.53
N ASN A 36 -9.30 -4.26 6.48
CA ASN A 36 -10.34 -4.62 5.52
C ASN A 36 -11.63 -3.82 5.74
N GLU A 37 -12.04 -3.69 7.01
CA GLU A 37 -13.23 -2.92 7.38
C GLU A 37 -13.04 -1.42 7.10
N ALA A 38 -11.88 -0.88 7.43
CA ALA A 38 -11.55 0.52 7.19
C ALA A 38 -11.53 0.86 5.69
N LEU A 39 -10.94 0.00 4.85
CA LEU A 39 -10.93 0.16 3.39
C LEU A 39 -12.33 0.02 2.78
N HIS A 40 -13.15 -0.93 3.26
CA HIS A 40 -14.55 -1.08 2.85
C HIS A 40 -15.37 0.18 3.15
N SER A 41 -15.14 0.83 4.30
CA SER A 41 -15.85 2.08 4.66
C SER A 41 -15.61 3.22 3.67
N LEU A 42 -14.51 3.17 2.91
CA LEU A 42 -14.15 4.14 1.88
C LEU A 42 -14.57 3.71 0.47
N GLY A 43 -15.26 2.56 0.34
CA GLY A 43 -15.69 2.01 -0.94
C GLY A 43 -14.57 1.41 -1.78
N ILE A 44 -13.43 1.05 -1.16
CA ILE A 44 -12.32 0.39 -1.84
C ILE A 44 -12.60 -1.12 -1.85
N PRO A 45 -12.70 -1.76 -3.02
CA PRO A 45 -12.97 -3.20 -3.14
C PRO A 45 -11.74 -3.98 -2.69
N ILE A 46 -11.97 -5.03 -1.89
CA ILE A 46 -10.93 -5.91 -1.39
C ILE A 46 -11.09 -7.30 -2.00
N PRO A 47 -10.03 -7.87 -2.59
CA PRO A 47 -10.04 -9.26 -2.99
C PRO A 47 -10.16 -10.19 -1.77
N ASN A 48 -11.02 -11.20 -1.85
CA ASN A 48 -11.30 -12.13 -0.74
C ASN A 48 -10.07 -12.93 -0.25
N ASN A 49 -9.02 -13.01 -1.05
CA ASN A 49 -7.83 -13.82 -0.78
C ASN A 49 -6.58 -12.97 -0.48
N VAL A 50 -6.77 -11.70 -0.14
CA VAL A 50 -5.68 -10.77 0.20
C VAL A 50 -5.85 -10.27 1.63
N ASN A 51 -4.77 -10.39 2.40
CA ASN A 51 -4.67 -9.78 3.72
C ASN A 51 -3.88 -8.47 3.60
N PHE A 52 -4.44 -7.39 4.16
CA PHE A 52 -3.74 -6.12 4.27
C PHE A 52 -3.07 -6.00 5.64
N SER A 53 -1.89 -5.38 5.66
CA SER A 53 -1.21 -4.92 6.87
C SER A 53 -0.88 -3.45 6.69
N VAL A 54 -1.11 -2.63 7.72
CA VAL A 54 -0.92 -1.19 7.66
C VAL A 54 0.11 -0.77 8.72
N LEU A 55 1.19 -0.16 8.25
CA LEU A 55 2.25 0.39 9.07
C LEU A 55 2.34 1.89 8.82
N PHE A 56 2.53 2.65 9.90
CA PHE A 56 2.72 4.10 9.83
C PHE A 56 4.20 4.39 10.05
N ASN A 57 4.76 5.24 9.18
CA ASN A 57 6.07 5.81 9.45
C ASN A 57 5.95 6.87 10.55
N THR A 58 6.99 6.99 11.37
CA THR A 58 7.19 8.07 12.35
C THR A 58 8.37 8.93 11.90
N GLU A 59 8.76 9.93 12.71
CA GLU A 59 9.91 10.77 12.41
C GLU A 59 11.23 9.98 12.34
N ASP A 60 11.33 8.88 13.09
CA ASP A 60 12.53 8.07 13.26
C ASP A 60 12.41 6.65 12.71
N THR A 61 11.21 6.19 12.36
CA THR A 61 10.95 4.81 11.90
C THR A 61 10.29 4.81 10.53
N PHE A 62 10.97 4.16 9.57
CA PHE A 62 10.48 3.98 8.21
C PHE A 62 10.32 2.50 7.90
N ASN A 63 9.20 2.16 7.25
CA ASN A 63 8.87 0.80 6.88
C ASN A 63 9.26 0.53 5.41
N ILE A 64 9.89 -0.62 5.16
CA ILE A 64 10.25 -1.08 3.81
C ILE A 64 9.45 -2.35 3.50
N VAL A 65 8.74 -2.35 2.38
CA VAL A 65 8.03 -3.54 1.88
C VAL A 65 8.96 -4.32 0.97
N ILE A 66 9.27 -5.55 1.36
CA ILE A 66 10.02 -6.49 0.52
C ILE A 66 9.01 -7.41 -0.18
N PRO A 67 9.00 -7.48 -1.52
CA PRO A 67 8.07 -8.33 -2.25
C PRO A 67 8.33 -9.82 -1.96
N ALA A 68 7.31 -10.65 -2.18
CA ALA A 68 7.46 -12.09 -2.06
C ALA A 68 8.55 -12.61 -3.01
N LYS A 69 9.34 -13.57 -2.54
CA LYS A 69 10.34 -14.24 -3.38
C LYS A 69 9.62 -14.85 -4.60
N PRO A 70 10.16 -14.69 -5.82
CA PRO A 70 9.66 -15.40 -7.00
C PRO A 70 9.63 -16.92 -6.73
N THR A 71 8.66 -17.63 -7.29
CA THR A 71 8.47 -19.07 -7.07
C THR A 71 9.57 -19.95 -7.72
N SER A 72 10.51 -19.35 -8.45
CA SER A 72 11.71 -20.05 -8.95
C SER A 72 12.58 -20.53 -7.77
N SER A 73 13.03 -21.79 -7.82
CA SER A 73 13.88 -22.39 -6.79
C SER A 73 15.27 -21.74 -6.71
N GLU A 74 15.73 -21.15 -7.81
CA GLU A 74 17.01 -20.46 -7.91
C GLU A 74 16.79 -18.96 -8.15
N ILE A 75 17.55 -18.13 -7.43
CA ILE A 75 17.63 -16.69 -7.70
C ILE A 75 18.59 -16.50 -8.87
N ARG A 76 18.09 -15.97 -9.97
CA ARG A 76 18.82 -15.78 -11.24
C ARG A 76 19.03 -14.30 -11.50
N GLU A 77 19.91 -13.97 -12.45
CA GLU A 77 20.08 -12.58 -12.93
C GLU A 77 18.76 -12.00 -13.48
N SER A 78 17.90 -12.83 -14.05
CA SER A 78 16.55 -12.44 -14.44
C SER A 78 15.67 -12.04 -13.26
N ASP A 79 15.93 -12.54 -12.05
CA ASP A 79 15.21 -12.13 -10.84
C ASP A 79 15.69 -10.77 -10.35
N PHE A 80 16.93 -10.36 -10.65
CA PHE A 80 17.38 -8.98 -10.44
C PHE A 80 16.64 -8.02 -11.38
N LEU A 81 16.49 -8.40 -12.65
CA LEU A 81 15.66 -7.65 -13.60
C LEU A 81 14.19 -7.65 -13.19
N THR A 82 13.69 -8.74 -12.62
CA THR A 82 12.31 -8.83 -12.12
C THR A 82 12.12 -7.98 -10.87
N ALA A 83 13.07 -7.99 -9.93
CA ALA A 83 13.06 -7.16 -8.74
C ALA A 83 13.13 -5.67 -9.09
N SER A 84 14.02 -5.28 -10.02
CA SER A 84 14.12 -3.91 -10.51
C SER A 84 12.90 -3.48 -11.33
N ALA A 85 12.35 -4.37 -12.16
CA ALA A 85 11.08 -4.14 -12.85
C ALA A 85 9.90 -4.07 -11.88
N GLN A 86 9.89 -4.84 -10.78
CA GLN A 86 8.87 -4.73 -9.75
C GLN A 86 9.00 -3.41 -8.99
N LEU A 87 10.22 -2.98 -8.64
CA LEU A 87 10.46 -1.64 -8.09
C LEU A 87 9.99 -0.53 -9.03
N ALA A 88 10.17 -0.70 -10.35
CA ALA A 88 9.77 0.29 -11.36
C ALA A 88 8.27 0.24 -11.72
N ALA A 89 7.66 -0.95 -11.77
CA ALA A 89 6.26 -1.18 -12.13
C ALA A 89 5.33 -0.99 -10.93
N HIS A 90 5.84 -1.21 -9.73
CA HIS A 90 5.19 -0.79 -8.51
C HIS A 90 5.56 0.69 -8.28
N GLU A 91 4.90 1.57 -9.06
CA GLU A 91 4.22 2.72 -8.44
C GLU A 91 3.17 2.23 -7.41
N GLN A 92 3.49 1.22 -6.58
CA GLN A 92 2.78 0.96 -5.35
C GLN A 92 2.75 2.30 -4.67
N LEU A 93 1.59 2.74 -4.20
CA LEU A 93 1.46 3.96 -3.44
C LEU A 93 2.52 4.02 -2.31
N VAL A 94 3.64 4.67 -2.61
CA VAL A 94 4.50 5.32 -1.65
C VAL A 94 4.20 6.80 -1.85
N LEU A 95 3.15 7.29 -1.20
CA LEU A 95 2.94 8.73 -1.08
C LEU A 95 2.53 9.06 0.36
N PRO A 96 3.19 10.01 1.03
CA PRO A 96 4.25 10.90 0.55
C PRO A 96 5.66 10.50 1.02
N THR A 97 6.60 10.59 0.09
CA THR A 97 7.95 11.08 0.38
C THR A 97 7.84 12.45 1.04
N ILE A 98 7.94 12.52 2.37
CA ILE A 98 8.33 13.76 3.04
C ILE A 98 9.84 13.68 3.22
N LEU A 99 10.57 14.12 2.20
CA LEU A 99 11.94 14.61 2.33
C LEU A 99 12.22 15.56 1.16
N VAL A 100 11.60 16.74 1.25
CA VAL A 100 12.32 17.97 0.95
C VAL A 100 12.14 18.87 2.17
N ARG A 101 13.05 18.74 3.14
CA ARG A 101 13.43 19.88 3.96
C ARG A 101 14.67 20.48 3.30
N ASN A 102 14.49 21.71 2.82
CA ASN A 102 15.40 22.61 2.10
C ASN A 102 15.66 22.30 0.62
#